data_AF-A0A382R450-F1
#
_entry.id   AF-A0A382R450-F1
#
_cell.length_a   1.000
_cell.length_b   1.000
_cell.length_c   1.000
_cell.angle_alpha   90.00
_cell.angle_beta   90.00
_cell.angle_gamma   90.00
#
_symmetry.space_group_name_H-M   'P 1'
#
loop_
_entity.id
_entity.type
_entity.pdbx_description
1 polymer ?
#
loop_
_entity_poly.entity_id
_entity_poly.type
_entity_poly.pdbx_seq_one_letter_code
_entity_poly.pdbx_strand_id
1 'polypeptide(L)'
;MILARRDCSKRVRGTRYTAVDLFAGCGGLSLGLEWAGFEVLLANEKHPDACTTYRANHPHVDLLQGEIQDVTNDEFRRKINSVLGDSDKLTLVAGGPP
;
A
#
# COMPACT_ATOMS: atom_id res chain seq x y z
N MET A 1 4.11 -14.40 -20.69
CA MET A 1 5.15 -14.50 -19.65
C MET A 1 4.45 -14.50 -18.31
N ILE A 2 4.30 -15.68 -17.71
CA ILE A 2 3.59 -15.87 -16.45
C ILE A 2 4.49 -15.30 -15.35
N LEU A 3 4.23 -14.09 -14.87
CA LEU A 3 4.78 -13.63 -13.61
C LEU A 3 4.14 -14.51 -12.53
N ALA A 4 4.88 -15.53 -12.12
CA ALA A 4 4.57 -16.33 -10.96
C ALA A 4 4.22 -15.39 -9.81
N ARG A 5 3.03 -15.57 -9.25
CA ARG A 5 2.63 -14.96 -7.99
C ARG A 5 3.75 -15.23 -6.98
N ARG A 6 4.61 -14.24 -6.73
CA ARG A 6 5.46 -14.27 -5.55
C ARG A 6 4.50 -14.07 -4.40
N ASP A 7 4.08 -15.19 -3.83
CA ASP A 7 3.38 -15.21 -2.57
C ASP A 7 4.26 -14.46 -1.55
N CYS A 8 3.93 -13.19 -1.32
CA CYS A 8 4.55 -12.32 -0.32
C CYS A 8 4.06 -12.67 1.10
N SER A 9 3.54 -13.88 1.30
CA SER A 9 3.19 -14.41 2.62
C SER A 9 4.45 -14.87 3.36
N LYS A 10 5.32 -13.93 3.76
CA LYS A 10 6.32 -14.21 4.80
C LYS A 10 5.68 -14.03 6.19
N ARG A 11 4.77 -14.95 6.52
CA ARG A 11 4.18 -15.07 7.86
C ARG A 11 5.27 -15.37 8.89
N VAL A 12 5.71 -14.39 9.66
CA VAL A 12 6.46 -14.65 10.90
C VAL A 12 5.43 -14.89 12.00
N ARG A 13 5.23 -16.17 12.37
CA ARG A 13 4.23 -16.65 13.37
C ARG A 13 2.75 -16.59 12.96
N GLY A 14 2.44 -16.57 11.66
CA GLY A 14 1.06 -16.66 11.17
C GLY A 14 0.35 -15.31 10.94
N THR A 15 0.96 -14.18 11.32
CA THR A 15 0.39 -12.84 11.14
C THR A 15 0.83 -12.22 9.81
N ARG A 16 -0.10 -11.58 9.10
CA ARG A 16 0.17 -10.81 7.88
C ARG A 16 0.63 -9.40 8.24
N TYR A 17 1.84 -9.02 7.82
CA TYR A 17 2.32 -7.66 8.02
C TYR A 17 1.80 -6.78 6.90
N THR A 18 0.93 -5.83 7.25
CA THR A 18 0.27 -4.98 6.27
C THR A 18 0.64 -3.51 6.46
N ALA A 19 0.81 -2.80 5.36
CA ALA A 19 1.24 -1.42 5.37
C ALA A 19 0.35 -0.52 4.52
N VAL A 20 0.30 0.75 4.89
CA VAL A 20 -0.18 1.85 4.04
C VAL A 20 0.96 2.84 3.83
N ASP A 21 1.13 3.29 2.58
CA ASP A 21 2.15 4.26 2.18
C ASP A 21 1.53 5.61 1.83
N LEU A 22 1.69 6.61 2.70
CA LEU A 22 1.20 7.97 2.49
C LEU A 22 2.31 8.84 1.91
N PHE A 23 2.00 9.70 0.94
CA PHE A 23 2.99 10.48 0.20
C PHE A 23 4.01 9.58 -0.51
N ALA A 24 3.50 8.54 -1.17
CA ALA A 24 4.28 7.41 -1.67
C ALA A 24 5.26 7.78 -2.81
N GLY A 25 5.07 8.93 -3.46
CA GLY A 25 5.86 9.38 -4.58
C GLY A 25 5.83 8.34 -5.72
N CYS A 26 7.01 7.98 -6.22
CA CYS A 26 7.17 6.98 -7.27
C CYS A 26 7.12 5.52 -6.78
N GLY A 27 7.04 5.28 -5.45
CA GLY A 27 6.89 3.94 -4.86
C GLY A 27 8.14 3.33 -4.24
N GLY A 28 9.21 4.11 -4.02
CA GLY A 28 10.45 3.59 -3.41
C GLY A 28 10.27 3.01 -2.01
N LEU A 29 9.45 3.65 -1.16
CA LEU A 29 9.13 3.16 0.18
C LEU A 29 8.29 1.88 0.12
N SER A 30 7.22 1.89 -0.67
CA SER A 30 6.40 0.70 -0.97
C SER A 30 7.26 -0.50 -1.41
N LEU A 31 8.19 -0.31 -2.35
CA LEU A 31 9.09 -1.36 -2.81
C LEU A 31 9.96 -1.92 -1.68
N GLY A 32 10.50 -1.04 -0.82
CA GLY A 32 11.28 -1.46 0.35
C GLY A 32 10.46 -2.24 1.38
N LEU A 33 9.21 -1.84 1.60
CA LEU A 33 8.26 -2.53 2.49
C LEU A 33 7.92 -3.92 1.95
N GLU A 34 7.63 -4.04 0.66
CA GLU A 34 7.42 -5.32 -0.01
C GLU A 34 8.64 -6.24 0.14
N TRP A 35 9.86 -5.71 -0.02
CA TRP A 35 11.10 -6.47 0.18
C TRP A 35 11.30 -6.92 1.64
N ALA A 36 10.85 -6.10 2.59
CA ALA A 36 10.83 -6.45 4.01
C ALA A 36 9.73 -7.47 4.38
N GLY A 37 8.86 -7.83 3.43
CA GLY A 37 7.78 -8.81 3.62
C GLY A 37 6.45 -8.21 4.11
N PHE A 38 6.28 -6.90 3.98
CA PHE A 38 4.97 -6.26 4.17
C PHE A 38 4.13 -6.38 2.89
N GLU A 39 2.83 -6.48 3.07
CA GLU A 39 1.85 -6.29 2.02
C GLU A 39 1.35 -4.84 2.07
N VAL A 40 1.69 -4.05 1.04
CA VAL A 40 1.20 -2.68 0.92
C VAL A 40 -0.23 -2.74 0.38
N LEU A 41 -1.20 -2.33 1.20
CA LEU A 41 -2.62 -2.44 0.88
C LEU A 41 -3.13 -1.23 0.10
N LEU A 42 -2.60 -0.06 0.43
CA LEU A 42 -3.07 1.23 -0.06
C LEU A 42 -1.89 2.19 -0.10
N ALA A 43 -1.86 3.04 -1.10
CA ALA A 43 -0.95 4.17 -1.18
C ALA A 43 -1.69 5.46 -1.50
N ASN A 44 -1.15 6.60 -1.10
CA ASN A 44 -1.63 7.92 -1.52
C ASN A 44 -0.50 8.75 -2.11
N GLU A 45 -0.77 9.38 -3.25
CA GLU A 45 0.13 10.33 -3.89
C GLU A 45 -0.69 11.37 -4.66
N LYS A 46 -0.23 12.62 -4.69
CA LYS A 46 -0.93 13.70 -5.41
C LYS A 46 -0.32 14.05 -6.75
N HIS A 47 0.99 13.87 -6.91
CA HIS A 47 1.72 14.26 -8.11
C HIS A 47 1.41 13.27 -9.25
N PRO A 48 0.82 13.70 -10.38
CA PRO A 48 0.38 12.81 -11.45
C PRO A 48 1.49 11.93 -12.05
N ASP A 49 2.68 12.49 -12.23
CA ASP A 49 3.83 11.75 -12.79
C ASP A 49 4.33 10.66 -11.83
N ALA A 50 4.33 10.97 -10.54
CA ALA A 50 4.69 10.03 -9.50
C ALA A 50 3.64 8.91 -9.42
N CYS A 51 2.35 9.25 -9.50
CA CYS A 51 1.26 8.28 -9.58
C CYS A 51 1.38 7.34 -10.78
N THR A 52 1.73 7.89 -11.95
CA THR A 52 1.92 7.10 -13.18
C THR A 52 3.04 6.09 -12.99
N THR A 53 4.17 6.53 -12.43
CA THR A 53 5.32 5.67 -12.13
C THR A 53 4.96 4.63 -11.07
N TYR A 54 4.26 5.03 -10.01
CA TYR A 54 3.83 4.15 -8.93
C TYR A 54 2.96 3.02 -9.47
N ARG A 55 1.91 3.34 -10.25
CA ARG A 55 1.01 2.32 -10.83
C ARG A 55 1.73 1.36 -11.78
N ALA A 56 2.73 1.83 -12.51
CA ALA A 56 3.52 0.97 -13.39
C ALA A 56 4.35 -0.06 -12.61
N ASN A 57 4.86 0.30 -11.44
CA ASN A 57 5.70 -0.56 -10.59
C ASN A 57 4.89 -1.40 -9.58
N HIS A 58 3.78 -0.86 -9.08
CA HIS A 58 2.92 -1.46 -8.05
C HIS A 58 1.47 -1.63 -8.54
N PRO A 59 1.22 -2.38 -9.65
CA PRO A 59 -0.12 -2.51 -10.24
C PRO A 59 -1.13 -3.26 -9.36
N HIS A 60 -0.67 -3.84 -8.24
CA HIS A 60 -1.47 -4.60 -7.29
C HIS A 60 -1.88 -3.78 -6.06
N VAL A 61 -1.34 -2.57 -5.89
CA VAL A 61 -1.65 -1.68 -4.78
C VAL A 61 -2.71 -0.67 -5.23
N ASP A 62 -3.74 -0.46 -4.41
CA ASP A 62 -4.73 0.60 -4.67
C ASP A 62 -4.09 1.98 -4.39
N LEU A 63 -3.95 2.81 -5.43
CA LEU A 63 -3.34 4.14 -5.32
C LEU A 63 -4.42 5.22 -5.32
N LEU A 64 -4.57 5.90 -4.19
CA LEU A 64 -5.36 7.11 -4.03
C LEU A 64 -4.62 8.30 -4.61
N GLN A 65 -5.01 8.71 -5.80
CA GLN A 65 -4.47 9.90 -6.44
C GLN A 65 -5.21 11.15 -5.97
N GLY A 66 -4.51 12.03 -5.24
CA GLY A 66 -5.07 13.28 -4.73
C GLY A 66 -4.46 13.71 -3.40
N GLU A 67 -4.90 14.84 -2.88
CA GLU A 67 -4.51 15.29 -1.54
C GLU A 67 -5.10 14.35 -0.49
N ILE A 68 -4.28 13.93 0.47
CA ILE A 68 -4.73 13.02 1.54
C ILE A 68 -5.85 13.62 2.40
N GLN A 69 -5.92 14.94 2.49
CA GLN A 69 -6.94 15.68 3.24
C GLN A 69 -8.36 15.53 2.66
N ASP A 70 -8.46 15.17 1.38
CA ASP A 70 -9.75 14.94 0.72
C ASP A 70 -10.26 13.51 0.96
N VAL A 71 -9.39 12.61 1.43
CA VAL A 71 -9.74 11.23 1.75
C VAL A 71 -10.37 11.20 3.14
N THR A 72 -11.66 10.87 3.18
CA THR A 72 -12.37 10.74 4.46
C THR A 72 -11.88 9.52 5.25
N ASN A 73 -11.90 9.60 6.58
CA ASN A 73 -11.55 8.48 7.45
C ASN A 73 -12.38 7.21 7.15
N ASP A 74 -13.65 7.38 6.77
CA ASP A 74 -14.54 6.26 6.45
C ASP A 74 -14.20 5.62 5.11
N GLU A 75 -13.82 6.41 4.11
CA GLU A 75 -13.32 5.89 2.85
C GLU A 75 -12.02 5.10 3.05
N PHE A 76 -11.08 5.67 3.80
CA PHE A 76 -9.81 5.02 4.12
C PHE A 76 -10.03 3.68 4.84
N ARG A 77 -10.88 3.66 5.87
CA ARG A 77 -11.25 2.44 6.59
C ARG A 77 -11.94 1.42 5.69
N ARG A 78 -12.88 1.84 4.83
CA ARG A 78 -13.57 0.93 3.90
C ARG A 78 -12.59 0.28 2.92
N LYS A 79 -11.67 1.06 2.34
CA LYS A 79 -10.67 0.51 1.41
C LYS A 79 -9.76 -0.49 2.12
N ILE A 80 -9.25 -0.15 3.29
CA ILE A 80 -8.41 -1.05 4.08
C ILE A 80 -9.17 -2.33 4.48
N ASN A 81 -10.40 -2.19 4.99
CA ASN A 81 -11.24 -3.33 5.40
C ASN A 81 -11.78 -4.14 4.22
N SER A 82 -11.75 -3.63 2.98
CA SER A 82 -12.09 -4.43 1.80
C SER A 82 -10.98 -5.42 1.43
N VAL A 83 -9.75 -5.17 1.90
CA VAL A 83 -8.57 -6.00 1.62
C VAL A 83 -8.10 -6.78 2.87
N LEU A 84 -8.32 -6.23 4.07
CA LEU A 84 -8.15 -6.93 5.35
C LEU A 84 -9.41 -7.71 5.71
N GLY A 85 -9.27 -8.98 6.09
CA GLY A 85 -10.37 -9.69 6.74
C GLY A 85 -10.58 -9.22 8.19
N ASP A 86 -11.69 -9.60 8.82
CA ASP A 86 -12.09 -9.17 10.18
C ASP A 86 -11.03 -9.43 11.28
N SER A 87 -10.09 -10.36 11.04
CA SER A 87 -9.04 -10.74 11.99
C SER A 87 -7.67 -10.11 11.70
N ASP A 88 -7.49 -9.51 10.52
CA ASP A 88 -6.21 -8.90 10.14
C ASP A 88 -6.18 -7.42 10.54
N LYS A 89 -5.04 -6.97 11.04
CA LYS A 89 -4.84 -5.58 11.46
C LYS A 89 -3.87 -4.88 10.54
N LEU A 90 -4.13 -3.60 10.29
CA LEU A 90 -3.13 -2.70 9.74
C LEU A 90 -1.92 -2.66 10.69
N THR A 91 -0.75 -3.05 10.19
CA THR A 91 0.46 -3.13 11.02
C THR A 91 1.24 -1.82 11.02
N LEU A 92 1.31 -1.18 9.85
CA LEU A 92 2.17 -0.01 9.65
C LEU A 92 1.44 1.04 8.82
N VAL A 93 1.52 2.29 9.25
CA VAL A 93 1.29 3.46 8.40
C VAL A 93 2.65 4.13 8.26
N ALA A 94 3.14 4.22 7.03
CA ALA A 94 4.40 4.85 6.71
C ALA A 94 4.17 5.98 5.70
N GLY A 95 5.09 6.93 5.66
CA GLY A 95 5.02 8.04 4.73
C GLY A 95 6.00 9.14 5.10
N GLY A 96 6.36 9.94 4.10
CA GLY A 96 7.21 11.12 4.26
C GLY A 96 6.42 12.38 3.93
N PRO A 97 5.78 13.04 4.91
CA PRO A 97 5.05 14.27 4.64
C PRO A 97 6.03 15.37 4.15
N PRO A 98 5.60 16.24 3.22
CA PRO A 98 6.38 17.39 2.77
C PRO A 98 6.58 18.46 3.86
#